data_AF-A0A368H8U2-F1
#
_entry.id   AF-A0A368H8U2-F1
#
_cell.length_a   1.000
_cell.length_b   1.000
_cell.length_c   1.000
_cell.angle_alpha   90.00
_cell.angle_beta   90.00
_cell.angle_gamma   90.00
#
_symmetry.space_group_name_H-M   'P 1'
#
loop_
_entity.id
_entity.type
_entity.pdbx_description
1 polymer ?
#
loop_
_entity_poly.entity_id
_entity_poly.type
_entity_poly.pdbx_seq_one_letter_code
_entity_poly.pdbx_strand_id
1 'polypeptide(L)'
;MIILTSEGSDKREPKRSQKQERLNVILARQPAYIQQQYQSKVQYKQARRASEAQYKQQRADQLGYGSFARQMNEIDNDMSISEAEADRRENDLKRQFYMTQPGSVWIYDD
;
A
#
# COMPACT_ATOMS: atom_id res chain seq x y z
N MET A 1 -22.38 34.29 11.31
CA MET A 1 -22.84 33.49 10.16
C MET A 1 -21.62 33.25 9.28
N ILE A 2 -20.98 32.09 9.39
CA ILE A 2 -19.80 31.75 8.58
C ILE A 2 -20.30 30.87 7.45
N ILE A 3 -20.20 31.39 6.24
CA ILE A 3 -20.57 30.71 5.01
C ILE A 3 -19.48 29.65 4.74
N LEU A 4 -19.82 28.37 4.91
CA LEU A 4 -19.00 27.28 4.41
C LEU A 4 -19.33 27.09 2.93
N THR A 5 -18.56 27.74 2.08
CA THR A 5 -18.61 27.54 0.62
C THR A 5 -18.09 26.14 0.28
N SER A 6 -19.00 25.29 -0.17
CA SER A 6 -18.85 24.34 -1.29
C SER A 6 -17.41 24.22 -1.83
N GLU A 7 -16.67 23.20 -1.38
CA GLU A 7 -15.67 22.55 -2.21
C GLU A 7 -16.29 21.28 -2.77
N GLY A 8 -16.51 21.27 -4.09
CA GLY A 8 -16.81 20.07 -4.83
C GLY A 8 -15.70 19.06 -4.56
N SER A 9 -16.04 18.01 -3.81
CA SER A 9 -15.20 16.84 -3.66
C SER A 9 -14.96 16.26 -5.05
N ASP A 10 -13.79 16.54 -5.61
CA ASP A 10 -13.23 15.79 -6.71
C ASP A 10 -13.49 14.30 -6.39
N LYS A 11 -14.31 13.61 -7.20
CA LYS A 11 -14.76 12.23 -6.95
C LYS A 11 -13.60 11.22 -7.09
N ARG A 12 -12.37 11.68 -6.99
CA ARG A 12 -11.14 10.91 -7.06
C ARG A 12 -10.81 10.45 -5.66
N GLU A 13 -10.54 9.17 -5.54
CA GLU A 13 -10.14 8.58 -4.27
C GLU A 13 -8.89 9.30 -3.73
N PRO A 14 -8.85 9.67 -2.43
CA PRO A 14 -7.70 10.34 -1.86
C PRO A 14 -6.45 9.46 -1.93
N LYS A 15 -5.29 10.10 -2.08
CA LYS A 15 -3.99 9.44 -2.00
C LYS A 15 -3.82 8.81 -0.61
N ARG A 16 -3.05 7.73 -0.54
CA ARG A 16 -2.75 7.06 0.74
C ARG A 16 -2.06 8.01 1.73
N SER A 17 -1.21 8.92 1.27
CA SER A 17 -0.60 9.99 2.10
C SER A 17 -1.65 10.91 2.72
N GLN A 18 -2.66 11.32 1.95
CA GLN A 18 -3.75 12.15 2.46
C GLN A 18 -4.62 11.39 3.47
N LYS A 19 -4.85 10.08 3.25
CA LYS A 19 -5.51 9.22 4.25
C LYS A 19 -4.67 9.16 5.55
N GLN A 20 -3.35 9.05 5.45
CA GLN A 20 -2.44 9.05 6.60
C GLN A 20 -2.45 10.39 7.35
N GLU A 21 -2.45 11.52 6.66
CA GLU A 21 -2.55 12.85 7.29
C GLU A 21 -3.86 13.00 8.07
N ARG A 22 -4.99 12.59 7.47
CA ARG A 22 -6.29 12.60 8.16
C ARG A 22 -6.29 11.71 9.40
N LEU A 23 -5.67 10.53 9.32
CA LEU A 23 -5.50 9.64 10.47
C LEU A 23 -4.66 10.30 11.57
N ASN A 24 -3.56 10.96 11.23
CA ASN A 24 -2.71 11.66 12.18
C ASN A 24 -3.49 12.74 12.94
N VAL A 25 -4.36 13.50 12.26
CA VAL A 25 -5.23 14.50 12.90
C VAL A 25 -6.21 13.86 13.90
N ILE A 26 -6.79 12.71 13.55
CA ILE A 26 -7.70 11.97 14.44
C ILE A 26 -6.95 11.45 15.67
N LEU A 27 -5.76 10.87 15.47
CA LEU A 27 -4.92 10.34 16.54
C LEU A 27 -4.45 11.41 17.52
N ALA A 28 -4.11 12.61 17.03
CA ALA A 28 -3.69 13.72 17.86
C ALA A 28 -4.77 14.18 18.87
N ARG A 29 -6.05 13.87 18.60
CA ARG A 29 -7.18 14.16 19.49
C ARG A 29 -7.43 13.06 20.53
N GLN A 30 -6.76 11.91 20.41
CA GLN A 30 -6.93 10.79 21.32
C GLN A 30 -6.11 10.98 22.60
N PRO A 31 -6.50 10.36 23.72
CA PRO A 31 -5.67 10.31 24.92
C PRO A 31 -4.29 9.70 24.65
N ALA A 32 -3.27 10.14 25.40
CA ALA A 32 -1.88 9.72 25.20
C ALA A 32 -1.68 8.19 25.21
N TYR A 33 -2.40 7.48 26.09
CA TYR A 33 -2.31 6.02 26.16
C TYR A 33 -2.82 5.34 24.86
N ILE A 34 -3.84 5.89 24.19
CA ILE A 34 -4.32 5.37 22.90
C ILE A 34 -3.29 5.65 21.80
N GLN A 35 -2.69 6.83 21.78
CA GLN A 35 -1.63 7.17 20.83
C GLN A 35 -0.43 6.22 20.95
N GLN A 36 0.00 5.93 22.19
CA GLN A 36 1.10 5.00 22.45
C GLN A 36 0.75 3.57 22.00
N GLN A 37 -0.44 3.07 22.33
CA GLN A 37 -0.89 1.74 21.89
C GLN A 37 -0.97 1.63 20.37
N TYR A 38 -1.42 2.67 19.68
CA TYR A 38 -1.43 2.73 18.22
C TYR A 38 -0.02 2.65 17.64
N GLN A 39 0.91 3.46 18.15
CA GLN A 39 2.31 3.48 17.69
C GLN A 39 2.98 2.11 17.85
N SER A 40 2.83 1.46 19.01
CA SER A 40 3.38 0.12 19.25
C SER A 40 2.82 -0.91 18.27
N LYS A 41 1.51 -0.87 17.98
CA LYS A 41 0.88 -1.78 17.01
C LYS A 41 1.36 -1.52 15.58
N VAL A 42 1.53 -0.26 15.19
CA VAL A 42 2.05 0.11 13.86
C VAL A 42 3.48 -0.38 13.70
N GLN A 43 4.35 -0.13 14.67
CA GLN A 43 5.74 -0.59 14.64
C GLN A 43 5.83 -2.12 14.51
N TYR A 44 5.05 -2.84 15.32
CA TYR A 44 5.00 -4.31 15.24
C TYR A 44 4.55 -4.79 13.84
N LYS A 45 3.49 -4.21 13.29
CA LYS A 45 3.00 -4.58 11.95
C LYS A 45 3.98 -4.22 10.85
N GLN A 46 4.66 -3.07 10.94
CA GLN A 46 5.69 -2.66 9.98
C GLN A 46 6.88 -3.63 10.00
N ALA A 47 7.36 -4.00 11.18
CA ALA A 47 8.43 -4.99 11.32
C ALA A 47 8.04 -6.34 10.72
N ARG A 48 6.81 -6.81 11.00
CA ARG A 48 6.30 -8.07 10.44
C ARG A 48 6.21 -8.01 8.91
N ARG A 49 5.62 -6.94 8.36
CA ARG A 49 5.51 -6.74 6.90
C ARG A 49 6.88 -6.65 6.23
N ALA A 50 7.84 -5.98 6.84
CA ALA A 50 9.20 -5.90 6.30
C ALA A 50 9.86 -7.28 6.23
N SER A 51 9.71 -8.10 7.28
CA SER A 51 10.21 -9.48 7.31
C SER A 51 9.53 -10.37 6.27
N GLU A 52 8.20 -10.28 6.14
CA GLU A 52 7.43 -11.01 5.14
C GLU A 52 7.83 -10.60 3.71
N ALA A 53 7.99 -9.30 3.45
CA ALA A 53 8.41 -8.77 2.16
C ALA A 53 9.82 -9.24 1.78
N GLN A 54 10.76 -9.25 2.73
CA GLN A 54 12.11 -9.80 2.51
C GLN A 54 12.08 -11.29 2.15
N TYR A 55 11.30 -12.09 2.88
CA TYR A 55 11.14 -13.51 2.60
C TYR A 55 10.51 -13.76 1.22
N LYS A 56 9.40 -13.07 0.90
CA LYS A 56 8.74 -13.19 -0.41
C LYS A 56 9.68 -12.75 -1.54
N GLN A 57 10.48 -11.70 -1.33
CA GLN A 57 11.47 -11.24 -2.30
C GLN A 57 12.55 -12.28 -2.56
N GLN A 58 13.15 -12.86 -1.52
CA GLN A 58 14.17 -13.90 -1.67
C GLN A 58 13.63 -15.12 -2.43
N ARG A 59 12.41 -15.55 -2.12
CA ARG A 59 11.74 -16.64 -2.83
C ARG A 59 11.49 -16.28 -4.30
N ALA A 60 11.07 -15.04 -4.57
CA ALA A 60 10.87 -14.55 -5.93
C ALA A 60 12.16 -14.51 -6.76
N ASP A 61 13.26 -14.09 -6.15
CA ASP A 61 14.58 -14.10 -6.79
C ASP A 61 15.01 -15.54 -7.14
N GLN A 62 14.80 -16.51 -6.22
CA GLN A 62 15.09 -17.94 -6.47
C GLN A 62 14.27 -18.53 -7.61
N LEU A 63 13.02 -18.09 -7.76
CA LEU A 63 12.10 -18.56 -8.77
C LEU A 63 12.17 -17.74 -10.08
N GLY A 64 13.09 -16.78 -10.18
CA GLY A 64 13.36 -16.01 -11.40
C GLY A 64 12.38 -14.87 -11.69
N TYR A 65 11.48 -14.53 -10.77
CA TYR A 65 10.53 -13.40 -10.90
C TYR A 65 10.79 -12.26 -9.92
N GLY A 66 11.99 -12.20 -9.33
CA GLY A 66 12.38 -11.21 -8.34
C GLY A 66 12.20 -9.74 -8.75
N SER A 67 12.39 -9.42 -10.03
CA SER A 67 12.14 -8.05 -10.53
C SER A 67 10.66 -7.68 -10.49
N PHE A 68 9.77 -8.63 -10.84
CA PHE A 68 8.33 -8.42 -10.78
C PHE A 68 7.86 -8.24 -9.32
N ALA A 69 8.39 -9.05 -8.40
CA ALA A 69 8.09 -8.92 -6.97
C ALA A 69 8.51 -7.55 -6.38
N ARG A 70 9.65 -7.00 -6.82
CA ARG A 70 10.08 -5.64 -6.41
C ARG A 70 9.12 -4.56 -6.89
N GLN A 71 8.73 -4.61 -8.16
CA GLN A 71 7.81 -3.62 -8.73
C GLN A 71 6.43 -3.67 -8.07
N MET A 72 5.91 -4.87 -7.76
CA MET A 72 4.68 -5.03 -6.98
C MET A 72 4.83 -4.39 -5.59
N ASN A 73 5.92 -4.69 -4.86
CA ASN A 73 6.18 -4.09 -3.55
C ASN A 73 6.31 -2.56 -3.61
N GLU A 74 6.88 -2.00 -4.68
CA GLU A 74 6.98 -0.55 -4.88
C GLU A 74 5.58 0.09 -5.01
N ILE A 75 4.67 -0.52 -5.77
CA ILE A 75 3.29 -0.04 -5.93
C ILE A 75 2.52 -0.14 -4.61
N ASP A 76 2.66 -1.25 -3.89
CA ASP A 76 2.03 -1.48 -2.59
C ASP A 76 2.42 -0.41 -1.55
N ASN A 77 3.68 0.02 -1.57
CA ASN A 77 4.22 0.98 -0.61
C ASN A 77 4.20 2.44 -1.09
N ASP A 78 3.79 2.70 -2.33
CA ASP A 78 3.67 4.06 -2.85
C ASP A 78 2.50 4.80 -2.18
N MET A 79 2.86 5.71 -1.27
CA MET A 79 1.91 6.56 -0.56
C MET A 79 1.40 7.74 -1.41
N SER A 80 2.02 8.00 -2.55
CA SER A 80 1.70 9.14 -3.41
C SER A 80 0.53 8.89 -4.38
N ILE A 81 0.07 7.64 -4.45
CA ILE A 81 -1.07 7.19 -5.27
C ILE A 81 -2.27 6.80 -4.38
N SER A 82 -3.46 6.72 -4.98
CA SER A 82 -4.66 6.17 -4.31
C SER A 82 -4.65 4.64 -4.36
N GLU A 83 -5.54 3.98 -3.62
CA GLU A 83 -5.66 2.52 -3.68
C GLU A 83 -6.13 2.07 -5.07
N ALA A 84 -7.15 2.72 -5.64
CA ALA A 84 -7.61 2.39 -6.99
C ALA A 84 -6.52 2.59 -8.08
N GLU A 85 -5.59 3.52 -7.90
CA GLU A 85 -4.48 3.68 -8.83
C GLU A 85 -3.45 2.56 -8.66
N ALA A 86 -3.13 2.19 -7.43
CA ALA A 86 -2.26 1.06 -7.15
C ALA A 86 -2.83 -0.25 -7.69
N ASP A 87 -4.11 -0.54 -7.43
CA ASP A 87 -4.80 -1.72 -7.93
C ASP A 87 -4.74 -1.81 -9.47
N ARG A 88 -4.89 -0.67 -10.17
CA ARG A 88 -4.74 -0.63 -11.63
C ARG A 88 -3.32 -0.97 -12.05
N ARG A 89 -2.32 -0.35 -11.44
CA ARG A 89 -0.91 -0.59 -11.75
C ARG A 89 -0.48 -2.03 -11.47
N GLU A 90 -0.93 -2.60 -10.36
CA GLU A 90 -0.70 -4.00 -10.01
C GLU A 90 -1.31 -4.94 -11.05
N ASN A 91 -2.56 -4.69 -11.45
CA ASN A 91 -3.23 -5.50 -12.46
C ASN A 91 -2.54 -5.40 -13.83
N ASP A 92 -2.11 -4.21 -14.24
CA ASP A 92 -1.36 -4.02 -15.49
C ASP A 92 -0.02 -4.74 -15.43
N LEU A 93 0.68 -4.67 -14.29
CA LEU A 93 1.95 -5.36 -14.08
C LEU A 93 1.78 -6.89 -14.10
N LYS A 94 0.74 -7.42 -13.42
CA LYS A 94 0.38 -8.84 -13.45
C LYS A 94 0.09 -9.32 -14.88
N ARG A 95 -0.70 -8.55 -15.65
CA ARG A 95 -1.00 -8.87 -17.06
C ARG A 95 0.27 -8.94 -17.91
N GLN A 96 1.15 -7.96 -17.80
CA GLN A 96 2.42 -7.94 -18.53
C GLN A 96 3.29 -9.15 -18.17
N PHE A 97 3.40 -9.46 -16.88
CA PHE A 97 4.17 -10.60 -16.39
C PHE A 97 3.63 -11.93 -16.94
N TYR A 98 2.32 -12.19 -16.82
CA TYR A 98 1.71 -13.43 -17.32
C TYR A 98 1.74 -13.56 -18.84
N MET A 99 1.68 -12.46 -19.60
CA MET A 99 1.86 -12.48 -21.05
C MET A 99 3.27 -12.93 -21.45
N THR A 100 4.29 -12.53 -20.68
CA THR A 100 5.69 -12.92 -20.94
C THR A 100 6.06 -14.30 -20.40
N GLN A 101 5.28 -14.84 -19.46
CA GLN A 101 5.51 -16.14 -18.84
C GLN A 101 4.19 -16.93 -18.73
N PRO A 102 3.67 -17.52 -19.82
CA PRO A 102 2.33 -18.13 -19.86
C PRO A 102 2.12 -19.35 -18.94
N GLY A 103 3.14 -19.80 -18.18
CA GLY A 103 3.04 -20.84 -17.15
C GLY A 103 2.97 -20.34 -15.71
N SER A 104 3.04 -19.02 -15.45
CA SER A 104 3.20 -18.45 -14.10
C SER A 104 1.92 -17.93 -13.45
N VAL A 105 0.74 -18.26 -14.01
CA VAL A 105 -0.60 -17.68 -13.73
C VAL A 105 -1.00 -17.60 -12.23
N TRP A 106 -0.30 -18.27 -11.31
CA TRP A 106 -0.67 -18.38 -9.89
C TRP A 106 0.46 -18.04 -8.90
N ILE A 107 1.55 -17.43 -9.34
CA ILE A 107 2.76 -17.30 -8.52
C ILE A 107 2.65 -16.17 -7.46
N TYR A 108 1.74 -15.21 -7.64
CA TYR A 108 1.68 -13.99 -6.82
C TYR A 108 0.34 -13.73 -6.09
N ASP A 109 -0.63 -14.63 -6.19
CA ASP A 109 -1.97 -14.45 -5.58
C ASP A 109 -2.09 -15.12 -4.17
N ASP A 110 -0.96 -15.41 -3.52
CA ASP A 110 -0.83 -16.05 -2.18
C ASP A 110 -0.40 -15.08 -1.06
#